data_AF-A0A3V7IDX1-F1
#
_entry.id   AF-A0A3V7IDX1-F1
#
_cell.length_a   1.000
_cell.length_b   1.000
_cell.length_c   1.000
_cell.angle_alpha   90.00
_cell.angle_beta   90.00
_cell.angle_gamma   90.00
#
_symmetry.space_group_name_H-M   'P 1'
#
loop_
_entity.id
_entity.type
_entity.pdbx_description
1 polymer ?
#
loop_
_entity_poly.entity_id
_entity_poly.type
_entity_poly.pdbx_seq_one_letter_code
_entity_poly.pdbx_strand_id
1 'polypeptide(L)'
;MTGSASSVLKTDTRLLSENLFLNYGLESLFKDVAIIAGNVNYIIFDIDDYYTVQQYITSTFKTVLIGIVTHNEYNFIDEHHAIYRIKVDASIAEWRELLILAAAGQFFPRSEKVRLTANERNVLAMLVKGMDIRQISCELNVHLKTIYSVRYHVLTKLGCRTVLDYQILSVSKAFMHWLTINNVDNVISRVNSKVIA
;
A
#
# COMPACT_ATOMS: atom_id res chain seq x y z
N MET A 1 -29.29 45.89 -3.37
CA MET A 1 -28.43 45.52 -2.23
C MET A 1 -27.79 44.19 -2.56
N THR A 2 -26.47 44.20 -2.71
CA THR A 2 -25.61 43.09 -3.14
C THR A 2 -25.04 42.32 -1.95
N GLY A 3 -24.84 41.01 -2.13
CA GLY A 3 -23.93 40.18 -1.34
C GLY A 3 -24.60 39.44 -0.17
N SER A 4 -24.34 38.17 0.12
CA SER A 4 -23.38 37.21 -0.41
C SER A 4 -23.91 35.82 -0.04
N ALA A 5 -24.21 34.97 -1.04
CA ALA A 5 -24.38 33.55 -0.79
C ALA A 5 -22.98 32.97 -0.57
N SER A 6 -22.57 32.89 0.70
CA SER A 6 -21.37 32.15 1.09
C SER A 6 -21.63 30.68 0.82
N SER A 7 -21.28 30.21 -0.38
CA SER A 7 -21.19 28.78 -0.67
C SER A 7 -20.01 28.24 0.14
N VAL A 8 -20.30 27.80 1.36
CA VAL A 8 -19.35 27.06 2.18
C VAL A 8 -18.99 25.79 1.38
N LEU A 9 -17.80 25.78 0.79
CA LEU A 9 -17.20 24.58 0.24
C LEU A 9 -17.12 23.56 1.37
N LYS A 10 -18.05 22.60 1.40
CA LYS A 10 -17.97 21.44 2.28
C LYS A 10 -17.00 20.46 1.65
N THR A 11 -15.77 20.40 2.14
CA THR A 11 -14.96 19.19 2.02
C THR A 11 -15.53 18.17 3.00
N ASP A 12 -16.21 17.15 2.49
CA ASP A 12 -16.50 15.95 3.28
C ASP A 12 -15.21 15.12 3.35
N THR A 13 -14.42 15.33 4.40
CA THR A 13 -13.21 14.52 4.66
C THR A 13 -13.63 13.24 5.38
N ARG A 14 -13.44 12.08 4.75
CA ARG A 14 -13.69 10.78 5.39
C ARG A 14 -12.38 10.17 5.87
N LEU A 15 -12.07 10.42 7.14
CA LEU A 15 -10.96 9.78 7.85
C LEU A 15 -11.35 8.33 8.20
N LEU A 16 -10.66 7.35 7.60
CA LEU A 16 -10.84 5.92 7.91
C LEU A 16 -9.67 5.39 8.76
N SER A 17 -9.07 6.26 9.58
CA SER A 17 -7.99 5.90 10.49
C SER A 17 -8.52 5.80 11.93
N GLU A 18 -8.21 4.69 12.60
CA GLU A 18 -8.49 4.51 14.04
C GLU A 18 -7.53 5.32 14.92
N ASN A 19 -6.46 5.89 14.35
CA ASN A 19 -5.47 6.68 15.09
C ASN A 19 -5.98 8.10 15.39
N LEU A 20 -6.40 8.32 16.63
CA LEU A 20 -6.92 9.61 17.12
C LEU A 20 -5.92 10.77 16.96
N PHE A 21 -4.63 10.55 17.22
CA PHE A 21 -3.61 11.61 17.11
C PHE A 21 -3.42 12.04 15.65
N LEU A 22 -3.38 11.07 14.75
CA LEU A 22 -3.33 11.34 13.31
C LEU A 22 -4.56 12.12 12.87
N ASN A 23 -5.75 11.71 13.32
CA ASN A 23 -6.99 12.39 12.96
C ASN A 23 -6.98 13.86 13.42
N TYR A 24 -6.54 14.16 14.65
CA TYR A 24 -6.41 15.54 15.12
C TYR A 24 -5.38 16.36 14.31
N GLY A 25 -4.25 15.75 13.95
CA GLY A 25 -3.25 16.39 13.09
C GLY A 25 -3.80 16.74 11.71
N LEU A 26 -4.54 15.80 11.11
CA LEU A 26 -5.18 15.98 9.80
C LEU A 26 -6.29 17.03 9.87
N GLU A 27 -7.14 17.02 10.89
CA GLU A 27 -8.16 18.05 11.11
C GLU A 27 -7.55 19.47 11.19
N SER A 28 -6.36 19.59 11.78
CA SER A 28 -5.63 20.86 11.80
C SER A 28 -5.15 21.27 10.41
N LEU A 29 -4.59 20.32 9.64
CA LEU A 29 -4.13 20.55 8.27
C LEU A 29 -5.26 20.92 7.32
N PHE A 30 -6.42 20.27 7.45
CA PHE A 30 -7.61 20.56 6.66
C PHE A 30 -8.28 21.91 6.99
N LYS A 31 -7.71 22.73 7.89
CA LYS A 31 -8.09 24.15 8.04
C LYS A 31 -7.33 25.06 7.07
N ASP A 32 -6.27 24.58 6.43
CA ASP A 32 -5.51 25.33 5.43
C ASP A 32 -6.30 25.42 4.11
N VAL A 33 -6.64 26.65 3.70
CA VAL A 33 -7.44 26.93 2.49
C VAL A 33 -6.81 26.35 1.23
N ALA A 34 -5.48 26.21 1.19
CA ALA A 34 -4.79 25.58 0.06
C ALA A 34 -5.15 24.09 -0.13
N ILE A 35 -5.63 23.44 0.92
CA ILE A 35 -5.99 22.01 0.94
C ILE A 35 -7.51 21.81 0.71
N ILE A 36 -8.33 22.76 1.16
CA ILE A 36 -9.81 22.72 1.03
C ILE A 36 -10.30 23.13 -0.38
N ALA A 37 -9.40 23.60 -1.25
CA ALA A 37 -9.77 24.13 -2.56
C ALA A 37 -10.36 23.04 -3.48
N GLY A 38 -11.69 23.05 -3.60
CA GLY A 38 -12.46 22.10 -4.41
C GLY A 38 -13.19 21.08 -3.55
N ASN A 39 -14.35 20.64 -4.01
CA ASN A 39 -15.16 19.62 -3.34
C ASN A 39 -14.49 18.24 -3.45
N VAL A 40 -13.39 18.05 -2.71
CA VAL A 40 -12.53 16.88 -2.73
C VAL A 40 -12.81 16.03 -1.51
N ASN A 41 -13.14 14.77 -1.74
CA ASN A 41 -13.29 13.75 -0.70
C ASN A 41 -11.93 13.05 -0.50
N TYR A 42 -11.27 13.33 0.62
CA TYR A 42 -10.05 12.62 0.99
C TYR A 42 -10.41 11.35 1.74
N ILE A 43 -9.92 10.21 1.25
CA ILE A 43 -9.99 8.93 1.95
C ILE A 43 -8.57 8.55 2.37
N ILE A 44 -8.33 8.58 3.68
CA ILE A 44 -7.04 8.27 4.30
C ILE A 44 -7.18 6.94 5.04
N PHE A 45 -6.31 5.97 4.71
CA PHE A 45 -6.43 4.57 5.16
C PHE A 45 -5.06 3.91 5.32
N ASP A 46 -4.98 2.84 6.12
CA ASP A 46 -3.81 1.94 6.07
C ASP A 46 -3.83 1.23 4.71
N ILE A 47 -2.72 1.27 3.98
CA ILE A 47 -2.63 0.68 2.63
C ILE A 47 -3.01 -0.81 2.60
N ASP A 48 -2.91 -1.51 3.74
CA ASP A 48 -3.31 -2.90 3.86
C ASP A 48 -4.83 -3.12 3.68
N ASP A 49 -5.63 -2.08 3.91
CA ASP A 49 -7.09 -2.08 3.72
C ASP A 49 -7.54 -1.59 2.33
N TYR A 50 -6.61 -1.44 1.37
CA TYR A 50 -6.87 -0.93 0.01
C TYR A 50 -8.09 -1.55 -0.68
N TYR A 51 -8.21 -2.88 -0.65
CA TYR A 51 -9.29 -3.60 -1.32
C TYR A 51 -10.65 -3.36 -0.65
N THR A 52 -10.68 -3.13 0.66
CA THR A 52 -11.88 -2.77 1.41
C THR A 52 -12.31 -1.34 1.10
N VAL A 53 -11.36 -0.43 0.91
CA VAL A 53 -11.65 1.00 0.69
C VAL A 53 -12.32 1.28 -0.66
N GLN A 54 -12.14 0.39 -1.65
CA GLN A 54 -12.75 0.56 -2.98
C GLN A 54 -14.27 0.73 -2.93
N GLN A 55 -14.96 0.10 -1.96
CA GLN A 55 -16.42 0.20 -1.81
C GLN A 55 -16.91 1.60 -1.39
N TYR A 56 -16.03 2.46 -0.91
CA TYR A 56 -16.35 3.82 -0.46
C TYR A 56 -16.11 4.88 -1.54
N ILE A 57 -15.53 4.50 -2.68
CA ILE A 57 -15.28 5.40 -3.79
C ILE A 57 -16.61 5.64 -4.53
N THR A 58 -16.99 6.91 -4.66
CA THR A 58 -18.22 7.32 -5.36
C THR A 58 -17.88 8.29 -6.49
N SER A 59 -18.74 8.34 -7.52
CA SER A 59 -18.55 9.26 -8.67
C SER A 59 -19.02 10.69 -8.40
N THR A 60 -19.67 10.94 -7.26
CA THR A 60 -20.30 12.22 -6.94
C THR A 60 -19.28 13.33 -6.68
N PHE A 61 -18.11 13.00 -6.14
CA PHE A 61 -17.06 13.95 -5.76
C PHE A 61 -15.69 13.48 -6.26
N LYS A 62 -14.78 14.43 -6.51
CA LYS A 62 -13.37 14.09 -6.76
C LYS A 62 -12.84 13.40 -5.50
N THR A 63 -12.49 12.12 -5.61
CA THR A 63 -11.98 11.35 -4.47
C THR A 63 -10.45 11.22 -4.56
N VAL A 64 -9.76 11.59 -3.49
CA VAL A 64 -8.31 11.45 -3.35
C VAL A 64 -8.02 10.35 -2.35
N LEU A 65 -7.27 9.34 -2.78
CA LEU A 65 -6.86 8.22 -1.94
C LEU A 65 -5.46 8.45 -1.38
N ILE A 66 -5.32 8.43 -0.06
CA ILE A 66 -4.02 8.50 0.62
C ILE A 66 -3.85 7.25 1.47
N GLY A 67 -2.93 6.37 1.06
CA GLY A 67 -2.54 5.17 1.79
C GLY A 67 -1.36 5.44 2.72
N ILE A 68 -1.53 5.15 4.00
CA ILE A 68 -0.45 5.16 4.98
C ILE A 68 0.35 3.88 4.82
N VAL A 69 1.67 4.01 4.68
CA VAL A 69 2.59 2.89 4.49
C VAL A 69 3.50 2.76 5.71
N THR A 70 3.57 1.54 6.26
CA THR A 70 4.36 1.27 7.47
C THR A 70 5.74 0.71 7.15
N HIS A 71 5.83 -0.24 6.20
CA HIS A 71 7.05 -1.03 5.98
C HIS A 71 7.59 -0.98 4.55
N ASN A 72 6.70 -1.06 3.56
CA ASN A 72 7.03 -0.97 2.14
C ASN A 72 5.93 -0.20 1.43
N GLU A 73 6.12 0.12 0.15
CA GLU A 73 5.15 0.92 -0.60
C GLU A 73 4.07 0.08 -1.30
N TYR A 74 4.00 -1.23 -1.06
CA TYR A 74 3.01 -2.14 -1.64
C TYR A 74 3.00 -2.05 -3.18
N ASN A 75 4.16 -2.23 -3.81
CA ASN A 75 4.37 -2.07 -5.27
C ASN A 75 3.55 -3.02 -6.13
N PHE A 76 3.07 -4.12 -5.54
CA PHE A 76 2.30 -5.14 -6.22
C PHE A 76 0.81 -4.78 -6.39
N ILE A 77 0.30 -3.78 -5.67
CA ILE A 77 -1.12 -3.39 -5.77
C ILE A 77 -1.42 -2.89 -7.18
N ASP A 78 -2.40 -3.51 -7.82
CA ASP A 78 -2.95 -3.04 -9.09
C ASP A 78 -3.91 -1.89 -8.82
N GLU A 79 -3.41 -0.67 -9.02
CA GLU A 79 -4.09 0.57 -8.71
C GLU A 79 -5.16 0.86 -9.78
N HIS A 80 -6.43 0.67 -9.41
CA HIS A 80 -7.57 1.10 -10.24
C HIS A 80 -7.80 2.61 -10.12
N HIS A 81 -7.40 3.17 -8.98
CA HIS A 81 -7.43 4.60 -8.68
C HIS A 81 -6.05 4.99 -8.16
N ALA A 82 -5.57 6.18 -8.55
CA ALA A 82 -4.31 6.73 -8.09
C ALA A 82 -4.26 6.79 -6.55
N ILE A 83 -3.23 6.17 -5.96
CA ILE A 83 -3.02 6.19 -4.51
C ILE A 83 -1.78 7.02 -4.19
N TYR A 84 -1.98 8.11 -3.46
CA TYR A 84 -0.90 8.84 -2.81
C TYR A 84 -0.45 8.07 -1.59
N ARG A 85 0.86 7.95 -1.35
CA ARG A 85 1.39 7.19 -0.22
C ARG A 85 2.16 8.08 0.71
N ILE A 86 2.01 7.83 2.00
CA ILE A 86 2.73 8.56 3.03
C ILE A 86 3.19 7.60 4.11
N LYS A 87 4.42 7.77 4.59
CA LYS A 87 4.92 6.92 5.65
C LYS A 87 4.19 7.22 6.96
N VAL A 88 4.05 6.18 7.78
CA VAL A 88 3.43 6.31 9.12
C VAL A 88 4.14 7.32 10.02
N ASP A 89 5.45 7.52 9.82
CA ASP A 89 6.30 8.45 10.57
C ASP A 89 6.50 9.81 9.87
N ALA A 90 5.73 10.08 8.80
CA ALA A 90 5.83 11.33 8.07
C ALA A 90 5.50 12.55 8.95
N SER A 91 6.31 13.59 8.79
CA SER A 91 6.16 14.89 9.45
C SER A 91 4.94 15.66 8.92
N ILE A 92 4.51 16.66 9.69
CA ILE A 92 3.42 17.57 9.29
C ILE A 92 3.73 18.28 7.97
N ALA A 93 5.01 18.60 7.72
CA ALA A 93 5.43 19.23 6.47
C ALA A 93 5.23 18.29 5.26
N GLU A 94 5.63 17.02 5.39
CA GLU A 94 5.41 16.00 4.35
C GLU A 94 3.92 15.75 4.09
N TRP A 95 3.10 15.70 5.15
CA TRP A 95 1.64 15.63 5.01
C TRP A 95 1.07 16.82 4.24
N ARG A 96 1.52 18.04 4.57
CA ARG A 96 1.06 19.25 3.90
C ARG A 96 1.44 19.26 2.42
N GLU A 97 2.68 18.93 2.11
CA GLU A 97 3.17 18.83 0.73
C GLU A 97 2.35 17.83 -0.07
N LEU A 98 2.13 16.63 0.47
CA LEU A 98 1.34 15.59 -0.18
C LEU A 98 -0.11 16.04 -0.44
N LEU A 99 -0.75 16.67 0.55
CA LEU A 99 -2.14 17.13 0.42
C LEU A 99 -2.29 18.19 -0.67
N ILE A 100 -1.32 19.11 -0.80
CA ILE A 100 -1.29 20.13 -1.86
C ILE A 100 -1.11 19.47 -3.24
N LEU A 101 -0.16 18.54 -3.38
CA LEU A 101 0.05 17.80 -4.62
C LEU A 101 -1.19 17.02 -5.05
N ALA A 102 -1.81 16.33 -4.09
CA ALA A 102 -3.00 15.52 -4.33
C ALA A 102 -4.23 16.36 -4.68
N ALA A 103 -4.40 17.52 -4.02
CA ALA A 103 -5.44 18.50 -4.36
C ALA A 103 -5.30 18.97 -5.82
N ALA A 104 -4.07 19.28 -6.25
CA ALA A 104 -3.74 19.68 -7.61
C ALA A 104 -3.88 18.54 -8.65
N GLY A 105 -4.05 17.28 -8.20
CA GLY A 105 -4.14 16.12 -9.08
C GLY A 105 -2.80 15.76 -9.73
N GLN A 106 -1.68 16.21 -9.17
CA GLN A 106 -0.36 15.85 -9.67
C GLN A 106 -0.04 14.41 -9.23
N PHE A 107 -0.06 13.49 -10.19
CA PHE A 107 0.19 12.08 -9.94
C PHE A 107 1.49 11.62 -10.59
N PHE A 108 2.26 10.80 -9.87
CA PHE A 108 3.44 10.15 -10.40
C PHE A 108 3.05 8.76 -10.92
N PRO A 109 3.15 8.51 -12.24
CA PRO A 109 2.81 7.21 -12.80
C PRO A 109 3.69 6.13 -12.19
N ARG A 110 3.08 5.04 -11.74
CA ARG A 110 3.80 3.90 -11.19
C ARG A 110 4.28 2.96 -12.28
N SER A 111 5.27 2.15 -11.93
CA SER A 111 5.78 1.09 -12.78
C SER A 111 4.73 0.02 -13.09
N GLU A 112 4.97 -0.70 -14.17
CA GLU A 112 4.15 -1.77 -14.73
C GLU A 112 3.69 -2.81 -13.70
N LYS A 113 2.53 -3.44 -13.97
CA LYS A 113 1.93 -4.47 -13.12
C LYS A 113 2.94 -5.54 -12.72
N VAL A 114 3.07 -5.78 -11.42
CA VAL A 114 3.95 -6.82 -10.89
C VAL A 114 3.50 -8.20 -11.37
N ARG A 115 4.38 -8.91 -12.08
CA ARG A 115 4.17 -10.31 -12.49
C ARG A 115 5.28 -11.18 -11.93
N LEU A 116 4.92 -12.27 -11.25
CA LEU A 116 5.88 -13.21 -10.69
C LEU A 116 6.08 -14.43 -11.61
N THR A 117 7.34 -14.71 -11.94
CA THR A 117 7.74 -15.95 -12.62
C THR A 117 7.56 -17.16 -11.69
N ALA A 118 7.58 -18.37 -12.24
CA ALA A 118 7.53 -19.60 -11.42
C ALA A 118 8.69 -19.67 -10.41
N ASN A 119 9.91 -19.30 -10.83
CA ASN A 119 11.10 -19.32 -9.98
C ASN A 119 11.02 -18.28 -8.85
N GLU A 120 10.55 -17.08 -9.16
CA GLU A 120 10.31 -16.04 -8.14
C GLU A 120 9.32 -16.53 -7.09
N ARG A 121 8.21 -17.15 -7.52
CA ARG A 121 7.20 -17.73 -6.61
C ARG A 121 7.78 -18.82 -5.70
N ASN A 122 8.56 -19.73 -6.27
CA ASN A 122 9.20 -20.80 -5.50
C ASN A 122 10.19 -20.27 -4.46
N VAL A 123 10.99 -19.27 -4.81
CA VAL A 123 11.92 -18.63 -3.87
C VAL A 123 11.16 -17.92 -2.76
N LEU A 124 10.12 -17.14 -3.08
CA LEU A 124 9.27 -16.47 -2.09
C LEU A 124 8.60 -17.47 -1.12
N ALA A 125 8.15 -18.62 -1.62
CA ALA A 125 7.54 -19.68 -0.82
C ALA A 125 8.51 -20.33 0.18
N MET A 126 9.81 -20.34 -0.12
CA MET A 126 10.83 -20.82 0.82
C MET A 126 11.29 -19.74 1.80
N LEU A 127 11.36 -18.48 1.35
CA LEU A 127 11.70 -17.34 2.22
C LEU A 127 10.67 -17.15 3.34
N VAL A 128 9.38 -17.32 3.06
CA VAL A 128 8.33 -17.22 4.09
C VAL A 128 8.43 -18.33 5.13
N LYS A 129 8.99 -19.49 4.76
CA LYS A 129 9.30 -20.60 5.69
C LYS A 129 10.58 -20.36 6.51
N GLY A 130 11.27 -19.24 6.31
CA GLY A 130 12.50 -18.90 7.02
C GLY A 130 13.74 -19.63 6.49
N MET A 131 13.69 -20.24 5.30
CA MET A 131 14.84 -20.93 4.73
C MET A 131 15.94 -19.95 4.30
N ASP A 132 17.19 -20.32 4.56
CA ASP A 132 18.35 -19.61 4.05
C ASP A 132 18.65 -19.95 2.58
N ILE A 133 19.57 -19.20 1.96
CA ILE A 133 19.89 -19.34 0.53
C ILE A 133 20.48 -20.71 0.17
N ARG A 134 21.22 -21.36 1.08
CA ARG A 134 21.77 -22.70 0.85
C ARG A 134 20.67 -23.74 0.90
N GLN A 135 19.77 -23.63 1.87
CA GLN A 135 18.59 -24.50 1.97
C GLN A 135 17.71 -24.39 0.72
N ILE A 136 17.41 -23.17 0.28
CA ILE A 136 16.62 -22.92 -0.95
C ILE A 136 17.31 -23.50 -2.18
N SER A 137 18.63 -23.33 -2.28
CA SER A 137 19.43 -23.86 -3.40
C SER A 137 19.35 -25.38 -3.48
N CYS A 138 19.46 -26.08 -2.35
CA CYS A 138 19.28 -27.53 -2.29
C CYS A 138 17.84 -27.95 -2.61
N GLU A 139 16.85 -27.30 -1.99
CA GLU A 139 15.43 -27.62 -2.14
C GLU A 139 14.94 -27.47 -3.58
N LEU A 140 15.35 -26.38 -4.25
CA LEU A 140 14.97 -26.11 -5.64
C LEU A 140 15.91 -26.76 -6.65
N ASN A 141 16.98 -27.42 -6.21
CA ASN A 141 18.07 -27.93 -7.06
C ASN A 141 18.59 -26.87 -8.06
N VAL A 142 18.85 -25.66 -7.55
CA VAL A 142 19.28 -24.50 -8.34
C VAL A 142 20.54 -23.92 -7.71
N HIS A 143 21.51 -23.52 -8.52
CA HIS A 143 22.78 -22.99 -8.04
C HIS A 143 22.62 -21.74 -7.15
N LEU A 144 23.44 -21.64 -6.08
CA LEU A 144 23.36 -20.61 -5.04
C LEU A 144 23.30 -19.18 -5.60
N LYS A 145 24.14 -18.85 -6.61
CA LYS A 145 24.17 -17.53 -7.26
C LYS A 145 22.85 -17.17 -7.93
N THR A 146 22.16 -18.16 -8.50
CA THR A 146 20.85 -17.96 -9.12
C THR A 146 19.81 -17.62 -8.05
N ILE A 147 19.84 -18.29 -6.89
CA ILE A 147 18.94 -17.95 -5.78
C ILE A 147 19.20 -16.52 -5.26
N TYR A 148 20.46 -16.10 -5.13
CA TYR A 148 20.79 -14.72 -4.77
C TYR A 148 20.19 -13.71 -5.75
N SER A 149 20.37 -13.95 -7.05
CA SER A 149 19.82 -13.09 -8.10
C SER A 149 18.29 -13.04 -8.06
N VAL A 150 17.63 -14.21 -8.03
CA VAL A 150 16.16 -14.29 -7.98
C VAL A 150 15.61 -13.61 -6.73
N ARG A 151 16.21 -13.84 -5.54
CA ARG A 151 15.82 -13.16 -4.30
C ARG A 151 15.91 -11.64 -4.44
N TYR A 152 17.04 -11.14 -4.93
CA TYR A 152 17.25 -9.70 -5.08
C TYR A 152 16.19 -9.07 -6.00
N HIS A 153 15.96 -9.68 -7.16
CA HIS A 153 14.99 -9.19 -8.14
C HIS A 153 13.56 -9.25 -7.60
N VAL A 154 13.15 -10.35 -6.98
CA VAL A 154 11.77 -10.50 -6.50
C VAL A 154 11.45 -9.58 -5.33
N LEU A 155 12.39 -9.40 -4.39
CA LEU A 155 12.19 -8.47 -3.27
C LEU A 155 12.09 -7.03 -3.79
N THR A 156 12.96 -6.64 -4.71
CA THR A 156 12.93 -5.31 -5.33
C THR A 156 11.62 -5.07 -6.08
N LYS A 157 11.13 -6.07 -6.83
CA LYS A 157 9.85 -6.03 -7.54
C LYS A 157 8.67 -5.81 -6.59
N LEU A 158 8.71 -6.40 -5.39
CA LEU A 158 7.68 -6.21 -4.36
C LEU A 158 7.87 -4.92 -3.53
N GLY A 159 8.99 -4.21 -3.71
CA GLY A 159 9.34 -3.02 -2.90
C GLY A 159 9.90 -3.36 -1.51
N CYS A 160 10.32 -4.60 -1.28
CA CYS A 160 10.95 -5.05 -0.04
C CYS A 160 12.46 -4.81 -0.09
N ARG A 161 13.04 -4.25 0.98
CA ARG A 161 14.49 -4.05 1.12
C ARG A 161 15.16 -5.26 1.77
N THR A 162 14.43 -5.93 2.65
CA THR A 162 14.91 -7.09 3.42
C THR A 162 13.98 -8.28 3.29
N VAL A 163 14.47 -9.47 3.69
CA VAL A 163 13.62 -10.66 3.84
C VAL A 163 12.59 -10.47 4.95
N LEU A 164 12.91 -9.70 6.00
CA LEU A 164 11.99 -9.37 7.07
C LEU A 164 10.82 -8.51 6.55
N ASP A 165 11.10 -7.53 5.69
CA ASP A 165 10.05 -6.71 5.05
C ASP A 165 9.09 -7.61 4.25
N TYR A 166 9.62 -8.62 3.56
CA TYR A 166 8.81 -9.59 2.85
C TYR A 166 8.03 -10.50 3.79
N GLN A 167 8.60 -10.93 4.91
CA GLN A 167 7.87 -11.72 5.90
C GLN A 167 6.68 -10.94 6.48
N ILE A 168 6.89 -9.67 6.84
CA ILE A 168 5.81 -8.78 7.28
C ILE A 168 4.78 -8.59 6.16
N LEU A 169 5.23 -8.33 4.93
CA LEU A 169 4.33 -8.19 3.79
C LEU A 169 3.53 -9.46 3.51
N SER A 170 4.13 -10.63 3.66
CA SER A 170 3.54 -11.92 3.32
C SER A 170 2.30 -12.27 4.15
N VAL A 171 2.15 -11.66 5.32
CA VAL A 171 0.99 -11.83 6.21
C VAL A 171 0.00 -10.67 6.15
N SER A 172 0.30 -9.62 5.36
CA SER A 172 -0.56 -8.45 5.20
C SER A 172 -1.83 -8.79 4.40
N LYS A 173 -2.97 -8.20 4.77
CA LYS A 173 -4.27 -8.46 4.12
C LYS A 173 -4.21 -8.15 2.63
N ALA A 174 -3.61 -7.03 2.24
CA ALA A 174 -3.49 -6.61 0.86
C ALA A 174 -2.67 -7.60 0.03
N PHE A 175 -1.57 -8.13 0.58
CA PHE A 175 -0.76 -9.11 -0.14
C PHE A 175 -1.47 -10.45 -0.29
N MET A 176 -2.10 -10.95 0.77
CA MET A 176 -2.93 -12.16 0.74
C MET A 176 -4.06 -12.05 -0.29
N HIS A 177 -4.74 -10.91 -0.32
CA HIS A 177 -5.80 -10.63 -1.28
C HIS A 177 -5.25 -10.57 -2.71
N TRP A 178 -4.13 -9.89 -2.92
CA TRP A 178 -3.48 -9.80 -4.23
C TRP A 178 -3.06 -11.17 -4.77
N LEU A 179 -2.46 -12.03 -3.94
CA LEU A 179 -2.09 -13.39 -4.33
C LEU A 179 -3.32 -14.20 -4.78
N THR A 180 -4.44 -14.05 -4.06
CA THR A 180 -5.71 -14.72 -4.37
C THR A 180 -6.26 -14.28 -5.73
N ILE A 181 -6.30 -12.96 -6.00
CA ILE A 181 -6.77 -12.43 -7.29
C ILE A 181 -5.88 -12.90 -8.45
N ASN A 182 -4.57 -12.99 -8.23
CA ASN A 182 -3.61 -13.33 -9.28
C ASN A 182 -3.37 -14.85 -9.43
N ASN A 183 -4.12 -15.70 -8.71
CA ASN A 183 -3.95 -17.16 -8.68
C ASN A 183 -2.50 -17.60 -8.37
N VAL A 184 -1.89 -16.98 -7.36
CA VAL A 184 -0.51 -17.24 -6.92
C VAL A 184 -0.50 -18.07 -5.63
N ASP A 185 -1.25 -19.17 -5.62
CA ASP A 185 -1.50 -19.97 -4.40
C ASP A 185 -0.26 -20.66 -3.84
N ASN A 186 0.79 -20.84 -4.65
CA ASN A 186 2.01 -21.55 -4.26
C ASN A 186 3.00 -20.71 -3.44
N VAL A 187 2.80 -19.38 -3.33
CA VAL A 187 3.70 -18.50 -2.56
C VAL A 187 3.46 -18.60 -1.06
N ILE A 188 2.23 -18.96 -0.65
CA ILE A 188 1.83 -19.10 0.75
C ILE A 188 1.16 -20.47 0.92
N SER A 189 1.96 -21.54 0.86
CA SER A 189 1.49 -22.85 1.34
C SER A 189 1.23 -22.73 2.84
N ARG A 190 -0.03 -22.86 3.27
CA ARG A 190 -0.53 -22.75 4.66
C ARG A 190 0.54 -23.07 5.72
N VAL A 191 1.04 -22.05 6.39
CA VAL A 191 1.86 -22.20 7.61
C VAL A 191 1.01 -22.62 8.82
N ASN A 192 -0.33 -22.65 8.71
CA ASN A 192 -1.22 -23.03 9.80
C ASN A 192 -2.00 -24.33 9.52
N SER A 193 -1.40 -25.46 9.87
CA SER A 193 -2.14 -26.67 10.24
C SER A 193 -1.23 -27.68 10.94
N LYS A 194 -0.75 -27.35 12.16
CA LYS A 194 -0.33 -28.31 13.21
C LYS A 194 0.28 -27.62 14.44
N VAL A 195 -0.45 -26.73 15.11
CA VAL A 195 -0.31 -26.54 16.56
C VAL A 195 -1.66 -26.08 17.09
N ILE A 196 -2.46 -27.03 17.55
CA ILE A 196 -3.39 -27.01 18.70
C ILE A 196 -3.95 -28.43 18.64
N ALA A 197 -3.30 -29.30 19.40
CA ALA A 197 -3.86 -30.56 19.88
C ALA A 197 -4.02 -30.39 21.39
#